data_AF-A0A973N1T9-F1
#
_entry.id   AF-A0A973N1T9-F1
#
_cell.length_a   1.000
_cell.length_b   1.000
_cell.length_c   1.000
_cell.angle_alpha   90.00
_cell.angle_beta   90.00
_cell.angle_gamma   90.00
#
_symmetry.space_group_name_H-M   'P 1'
#
loop_
_entity.id
_entity.type
_entity.pdbx_description
1 polymer ?
#
loop_
_entity_poly.entity_id
_entity_poly.type
_entity_poly.pdbx_seq_one_letter_code
_entity_poly.pdbx_strand_id
1 'polypeptide(L)' 'MSRGDELKELASDLSHAAEKARRLGLPTTVYLLSMALVEVREAAAGADDGHDDDAA' A
#
# COMPACT_ATOMS: atom_id res chain seq x y z
N MET A 1 13.81 2.62 -9.58
CA MET A 1 12.82 1.78 -8.91
C MET A 1 11.61 1.65 -9.83
N SER A 2 10.91 0.52 -9.80
CA SER A 2 9.64 0.38 -10.53
C SER A 2 8.53 1.12 -9.77
N ARG A 3 7.47 1.55 -10.47
CA ARG A 3 6.24 2.04 -9.84
C ARG A 3 5.68 1.02 -8.83
N GLY A 4 5.81 -0.28 -9.12
CA GLY A 4 5.42 -1.35 -8.20
C GLY A 4 6.26 -1.36 -6.91
N ASP A 5 7.55 -1.06 -7.00
CA ASP A 5 8.44 -0.99 -5.83
C ASP A 5 8.07 0.21 -4.94
N GLU A 6 7.81 1.37 -5.54
CA GLU A 6 7.37 2.58 -4.81
C GLU A 6 6.02 2.34 -4.09
N LEU A 7 5.09 1.62 -4.73
CA LEU A 7 3.82 1.25 -4.11
C LEU A 7 4.01 0.24 -2.96
N LYS A 8 4.93 -0.72 -3.10
CA LYS A 8 5.28 -1.67 -2.03
C LYS A 8 5.91 -0.95 -0.83
N GLU A 9 6.79 0.02 -1.07
CA GLU A 9 7.38 0.87 -0.03
C GLU A 9 6.31 1.71 0.68
N LEU A 10 5.45 2.40 -0.07
CA LEU A 10 4.35 3.19 0.48
C LEU A 10 3.38 2.35 1.32
N ALA A 11 3.08 1.12 0.91
CA ALA A 11 2.25 0.20 1.69
C ALA A 11 2.91 -0.16 3.03
N SER A 12 4.23 -0.34 3.06
CA SER A 12 4.99 -0.59 4.29
C SER A 12 4.91 0.61 5.25
N ASP A 13 5.11 1.82 4.72
CA ASP A 13 5.05 3.05 5.50
C ASP A 13 3.66 3.31 6.10
N LEU A 14 2.61 3.12 5.29
CA LEU A 14 1.22 3.24 5.75
C LEU A 14 0.88 2.21 6.83
N SER A 15 1.37 0.98 6.71
CA SER A 15 1.20 -0.05 7.74
C SER A 15 1.86 0.37 9.05
N HIS A 16 3.10 0.86 9.01
CA HIS A 16 3.81 1.34 10.21
C HIS A 16 3.09 2.54 10.83
N ALA A 17 2.64 3.50 10.01
CA ALA A 17 1.87 4.65 10.48
C ALA A 17 0.57 4.23 11.17
N ALA A 18 -0.15 3.25 10.61
CA ALA A 18 -1.40 2.74 11.17
C ALA A 18 -1.18 2.08 12.53
N GLU A 19 -0.11 1.29 12.68
CA GLU A 19 0.27 0.72 13.97
C GLU A 19 0.62 1.79 15.01
N LYS A 20 1.37 2.82 14.60
CA LYS A 20 1.72 3.93 15.48
C LYS A 20 0.47 4.69 15.94
N ALA A 21 -0.45 4.99 15.01
CA ALA A 21 -1.74 5.62 15.32
C ALA A 21 -2.59 4.77 16.27
N ARG A 22 -2.58 3.44 16.09
CA ARG A 22 -3.26 2.49 16.99
C ARG A 22 -2.70 2.56 18.41
N ARG A 23 -1.37 2.56 18.56
CA ARG A 23 -0.69 2.68 19.87
C ARG A 23 -0.97 4.03 20.55
N LEU A 24 -1.18 5.09 19.77
CA LEU A 24 -1.51 6.43 20.26
C LEU A 24 -3.00 6.63 20.56
N GLY A 25 -3.85 5.63 20.35
CA GLY A 25 -5.30 5.75 20.60
C GLY A 25 -5.99 6.72 19.65
N LEU A 26 -5.56 6.79 18.38
CA LEU A 26 -6.12 7.66 17.35
C LEU A 26 -7.00 6.87 16.36
N PRO A 27 -8.25 6.49 16.74
CA PRO A 27 -9.06 5.55 15.95
C PRO A 27 -9.41 6.06 14.55
N THR A 28 -9.74 7.35 14.42
CA THR A 28 -10.02 7.96 13.10
C THR A 28 -8.80 7.92 12.19
N THR A 29 -7.60 8.18 12.72
CA THR A 29 -6.36 8.11 11.96
C THR A 29 -6.06 6.69 11.51
N VAL A 30 -6.27 5.69 12.38
CA VAL A 30 -6.14 4.27 12.00
C VAL A 30 -7.07 3.92 10.84
N TYR A 31 -8.34 4.37 10.89
CA TYR A 31 -9.31 4.13 9.83
C TYR A 31 -8.82 4.70 8.48
N LEU A 32 -8.42 5.97 8.45
CA LEU A 32 -7.94 6.64 7.24
C LEU A 32 -6.69 5.98 6.66
N LEU A 33 -5.72 5.64 7.51
CA LEU A 33 -4.49 4.96 7.08
C LEU A 33 -4.76 3.53 6.58
N SER A 34 -5.71 2.83 7.20
CA SER A 34 -6.10 1.48 6.75
C SER A 34 -6.79 1.53 5.40
N MET A 35 -7.63 2.54 5.16
CA MET A 35 -8.29 2.76 3.88
C MET A 35 -7.26 3.08 2.78
N ALA A 36 -6.33 4.00 3.04
CA ALA A 36 -5.25 4.33 2.11
C ALA A 36 -4.36 3.11 1.82
N LEU A 37 -4.07 2.27 2.82
CA LEU A 37 -3.29 1.05 2.65
C LEU A 37 -3.96 0.04 1.70
N VAL A 38 -5.29 -0.07 1.74
CA VAL A 38 -6.04 -0.94 0.81
C VAL A 38 -5.87 -0.44 -0.63
N GLU A 39 -6.10 0.85 -0.87
CA GLU A 39 -5.94 1.47 -2.20
C GLU A 39 -4.53 1.26 -2.78
N VAL A 40 -3.49 1.47 -1.97
CA VAL A 40 -2.10 1.28 -2.42
C VAL A 40 -1.79 -0.18 -2.74
N ARG A 41 -2.34 -1.13 -1.97
CA ARG A 41 -2.15 -2.57 -2.24
C ARG A 41 -2.83 -3.01 -3.54
N GLU A 42 -4.03 -2.49 -3.81
CA GLU A 42 -4.73 -2.76 -5.07
C GLU A 42 -3.96 -2.18 -6.26
N ALA A 43 -3.45 -0.95 -6.12
CA ALA A 43 -2.59 -0.33 -7.14
C ALA A 43 -1.28 -1.10 -7.35
N ALA A 44 -0.69 -1.66 -6.29
CA ALA A 44 0.52 -2.47 -6.36
C ALA A 44 0.28 -3.80 -7.10
N ALA A 45 -0.84 -4.48 -6.80
CA ALA A 45 -1.21 -5.72 -7.47
C ALA A 45 -1.38 -5.51 -8.99
N GLY A 46 -2.12 -4.47 -9.40
CA GLY A 46 -2.27 -4.13 -10.81
C GLY A 46 -1.00 -3.63 -11.51
N ALA A 47 0.08 -3.34 -10.76
CA ALA A 47 1.37 -2.96 -11.32
C ALA A 47 2.32 -4.16 -11.52
N ASP A 48 2.14 -5.27 -10.80
CA ASP A 48 2.91 -6.52 -10.99
C ASP A 48 2.39 -7.33 -12.19
N ASP A 49 1.07 -7.25 -12.48
CA ASP A 49 0.42 -8.00 -13.58
C ASP A 49 0.77 -7.50 -15.00
N GLY A 50 1.60 -6.46 -15.13
CA GLY A 50 2.04 -5.88 -16.41
C GLY A 50 3.25 -6.55 -17.06
N HIS A 51 3.68 -7.73 -16.61
CA HIS A 51 4.87 -8.42 -17.15
C HIS A 51 4.57 -9.70 -17.97
N ASP A 52 3.32 -10.08 -18.19
CA ASP A 52 2.96 -11.35 -18.87
C ASP A 52 2.10 -11.13 -20.14
N ASP A 53 2.53 -10.24 -21.04
CA ASP A 53 2.01 -10.24 -22.43
C ASP A 53 3.07 -9.80 -23.46
N ASP A 54 3.99 -10.71 -23.79
CA ASP A 54 4.76 -10.79 -25.04
C ASP A 54 5.59 -12.10 -24.97
N ALA A 55 5.50 -13.11 -25.84
CA ALA A 55 4.93 -13.20 -27.18
C ALA A 55 4.65 -14.67 -27.58
N ALA A 56 3.58 -14.81 -28.36
CA ALA A 56 3.34 -15.67 -29.56
C ALA A 56 4.06 -17.02 -29.72
#